data_AF-A0A972Q566-F1
#
_entry.id   AF-A0A972Q566-F1
#
_cell.length_a   1.000
_cell.length_b   1.000
_cell.length_c   1.000
_cell.angle_alpha   90.00
_cell.angle_beta   90.00
_cell.angle_gamma   90.00
#
_symmetry.space_group_name_H-M   'P 1'
#
loop_
_entity.id
_entity.type
_entity.pdbx_description
1 polymer ?
#
loop_
_entity_poly.entity_id
_entity_poly.type
_entity_poly.pdbx_seq_one_letter_code
_entity_poly.pdbx_strand_id
1 'polypeptide(L)'
;MHTNKPTCVLLTSLILLGVLLSACSPSAKANPVDPTQAFQNALLTATYALISPTEPPTPAPPTGTPTPTIIPTETPDPNRTPPALPGEFQTDFLKPGDTPHTYIQDACQVIKSRWDPNNSAPGTVVMPIMFHSITDGEVTHIDQIHVTQFNQLMNDLANQGFQAITMQQFADFMEKNAKIPPRSVLLIVDDRKRSAYFETHFKPYFDSWGWKVTNAWISAVDTPDYLWQENQSLEAAGYVDHQAHGVVHNEPVGEYSPEDYIRSELFGSIEAIEKYYGKRPIAYIWPGGGFTKKAAEIAREAGYRLGFTINPRGPVMFNWVPLADASDPARPSYIPEGQINDPLMVLPRYWDTDAVAHIDTVRQLGKAAAAYAQENMQTELEYYDIVCKPTLGPIPTLPPQQ
;
A
#
# COMPACT_ATOMS: atom_id res chain seq x y z
N MET A 1 82.78 -22.60 -7.63
CA MET A 1 83.07 -22.90 -6.21
C MET A 1 81.84 -23.55 -5.60
N HIS A 2 81.97 -24.83 -5.28
CA HIS A 2 80.96 -25.69 -4.67
C HIS A 2 80.84 -25.43 -3.16
N THR A 3 79.63 -25.55 -2.63
CA THR A 3 79.29 -26.32 -1.40
C THR A 3 77.83 -26.77 -1.58
N ASN A 4 77.55 -28.03 -1.98
CA ASN A 4 77.39 -29.27 -1.18
C ASN A 4 76.32 -29.22 -0.06
N LYS A 5 75.06 -29.61 -0.41
CA LYS A 5 74.28 -30.84 -0.03
C LYS A 5 74.52 -31.47 1.37
N PRO A 6 73.72 -32.49 1.82
CA PRO A 6 72.28 -32.84 1.74
C PRO A 6 71.74 -33.23 3.16
N THR A 7 70.52 -33.75 3.43
CA THR A 7 70.05 -35.18 3.53
C THR A 7 68.72 -35.10 4.34
N CYS A 8 67.55 -35.64 4.02
CA CYS A 8 67.06 -36.99 3.66
C CYS A 8 66.78 -37.92 4.87
N VAL A 9 65.65 -38.66 4.74
CA VAL A 9 65.28 -39.94 5.38
C VAL A 9 64.61 -39.85 6.76
N LEU A 10 63.55 -40.59 7.15
CA LEU A 10 62.52 -41.47 6.56
C LEU A 10 61.93 -42.22 7.79
N LEU A 11 60.63 -42.59 7.75
CA LEU A 11 60.09 -43.86 8.32
C LEU A 11 60.14 -44.04 9.88
N THR A 12 59.26 -44.72 10.63
CA THR A 12 58.09 -45.60 10.46
C THR A 12 57.58 -45.99 11.87
N SER A 13 56.39 -46.60 11.93
CA SER A 13 55.94 -47.63 12.90
C SER A 13 55.31 -47.15 14.22
N LEU A 14 54.01 -47.35 14.47
CA LEU A 14 53.21 -48.60 14.68
C LEU A 14 53.12 -49.02 16.17
N ILE A 15 51.88 -48.98 16.67
CA ILE A 15 51.16 -50.01 17.47
C ILE A 15 51.51 -50.20 18.96
N LEU A 16 50.49 -50.00 19.83
CA LEU A 16 49.87 -51.01 20.72
C LEU A 16 48.64 -50.34 21.42
N LEU A 17 47.39 -50.53 20.99
CA LEU A 17 46.44 -51.60 21.34
C LEU A 17 46.34 -51.94 22.84
N GLY A 18 45.21 -51.53 23.46
CA GLY A 18 44.75 -51.96 24.78
C GLY A 18 43.22 -51.89 24.84
N VAL A 19 42.60 -53.05 24.67
CA VAL A 19 41.16 -53.33 24.58
C VAL A 19 40.48 -53.22 25.96
N LEU A 20 39.34 -52.53 26.06
CA LEU A 20 38.26 -52.89 26.98
C LEU A 20 36.90 -52.67 26.29
N LEU A 21 36.20 -53.78 26.09
CA LEU A 21 34.86 -53.91 25.52
C LEU A 21 33.77 -53.77 26.61
N SER A 22 32.56 -53.50 26.11
CA SER A 22 31.22 -53.72 26.69
C SER A 22 30.54 -52.58 27.46
N ALA A 23 29.64 -51.85 26.77
CA ALA A 23 28.20 -52.11 26.80
C ALA A 23 27.46 -51.12 25.86
N CYS A 24 26.76 -51.65 24.86
CA CYS A 24 25.83 -50.89 24.03
C CYS A 24 24.47 -50.77 24.74
N SER A 25 23.85 -49.59 24.68
CA SER A 25 22.39 -49.44 24.69
C SER A 25 22.02 -48.21 23.85
N PRO A 26 20.96 -48.29 23.02
CA PRO A 26 20.67 -47.29 22.01
C PRO A 26 20.09 -46.02 22.62
N SER A 27 20.59 -44.87 22.17
CA SER A 27 20.02 -43.56 22.47
C SER A 27 18.59 -43.49 21.90
N ALA A 28 17.61 -43.28 22.77
CA ALA A 28 16.21 -43.19 22.41
C ALA A 28 15.95 -42.02 21.46
N LYS A 29 15.24 -42.30 20.36
CA LYS A 29 14.67 -41.30 19.46
C LYS A 29 13.67 -40.45 20.25
N ALA A 30 13.80 -39.13 20.15
CA ALA A 30 12.78 -38.21 20.62
C ALA A 30 11.48 -38.45 19.83
N ASN A 31 10.38 -38.71 20.55
CA ASN A 31 9.07 -38.82 19.93
C ASN A 31 8.59 -37.43 19.49
N PRO A 32 7.92 -37.32 18.33
CA PRO A 32 7.25 -36.08 17.92
C PRO A 32 6.13 -35.76 18.92
N VAL A 33 6.12 -34.53 19.41
CA VAL A 33 5.07 -34.01 20.29
C VAL A 33 3.80 -33.85 19.45
N ASP A 34 2.72 -34.52 19.85
CA ASP A 34 1.39 -34.30 19.28
C ASP A 34 0.89 -32.91 19.70
N PRO A 35 0.74 -31.95 18.77
CA PRO A 35 0.30 -30.59 19.09
C PRO A 35 -1.11 -30.57 19.72
N THR A 36 -1.92 -31.62 19.52
CA THR A 36 -3.25 -31.78 20.11
C THR A 36 -3.17 -32.08 21.61
N GLN A 37 -2.18 -32.87 22.05
CA GLN A 37 -2.00 -33.24 23.45
C GLN A 37 -1.38 -32.09 24.27
N ALA A 38 -0.51 -31.29 23.65
CA ALA A 38 0.02 -30.07 24.25
C ALA A 38 -1.08 -29.00 24.47
N PHE A 39 -2.03 -28.89 23.54
CA PHE A 39 -3.18 -27.98 23.66
C PHE A 39 -4.18 -28.43 24.73
N GLN A 40 -4.43 -29.74 24.87
CA GLN A 40 -5.33 -30.28 25.90
C GLN A 40 -4.76 -30.13 27.33
N ASN A 41 -3.45 -30.29 27.52
CA ASN A 41 -2.81 -30.07 28.83
C ASN A 41 -2.78 -28.58 29.23
N ALA A 42 -2.71 -27.66 28.27
CA ALA A 42 -2.84 -26.22 28.52
C ALA A 42 -4.28 -25.84 28.94
N LEU A 43 -5.30 -26.49 28.37
CA LEU A 43 -6.71 -26.26 28.70
C LEU A 43 -7.12 -26.80 30.09
N LEU A 44 -6.51 -27.91 30.52
CA LEU A 44 -6.70 -28.51 31.86
C LEU A 44 -6.00 -27.73 32.98
N THR A 45 -4.90 -27.05 32.70
CA THR A 45 -4.19 -26.24 33.69
C THR A 45 -4.86 -24.88 33.92
N ALA A 46 -5.62 -24.38 32.94
CA ALA A 46 -6.42 -23.15 33.05
C ALA A 46 -7.77 -23.34 33.78
N THR A 47 -8.21 -24.58 34.03
CA THR A 47 -9.51 -24.88 34.67
C THR A 47 -9.42 -25.24 36.15
N TYR A 48 -8.22 -25.33 36.74
CA TYR A 48 -8.01 -25.63 38.17
C TYR A 48 -7.51 -24.45 39.03
N ALA A 49 -7.42 -23.24 38.48
CA ALA A 49 -7.20 -22.02 39.27
C ALA A 49 -8.53 -21.32 39.60
N LEU A 50 -9.41 -22.02 40.33
CA LEU A 50 -10.57 -21.40 40.99
C LEU A 50 -10.30 -21.38 42.49
N ILE A 51 -10.02 -20.17 42.99
CA ILE A 51 -9.83 -19.87 44.42
C ILE A 51 -11.23 -19.79 45.06
N SER A 52 -11.41 -20.51 46.18
CA SER A 52 -12.62 -20.41 47.01
C SER A 52 -12.71 -19.04 47.71
N PRO A 53 -13.92 -18.49 47.93
CA PRO A 53 -14.09 -17.16 48.52
C PRO A 53 -13.96 -17.20 50.05
N THR A 54 -13.19 -16.25 50.60
CA THR A 54 -13.19 -15.91 52.02
C THR A 54 -14.32 -14.91 52.31
N GLU A 55 -15.10 -15.17 53.36
CA GLU A 55 -16.20 -14.33 53.85
C GLU A 55 -15.70 -12.93 54.31
N PRO A 56 -16.29 -11.82 53.83
CA PRO A 56 -16.09 -10.50 54.42
C PRO A 56 -17.19 -10.15 55.44
N PRO A 57 -16.91 -9.24 56.41
CA PRO A 57 -17.84 -8.89 57.47
C PRO A 57 -19.02 -8.03 56.95
N THR A 58 -20.14 -8.14 57.68
CA THR A 58 -21.44 -7.50 57.44
C THR A 58 -21.37 -5.99 57.19
N PRO A 59 -22.01 -5.45 56.12
CA PRO A 59 -22.03 -4.02 55.85
C PRO A 59 -23.17 -3.27 56.58
N ALA A 60 -22.90 -2.01 56.91
CA ALA A 60 -23.84 -1.00 57.38
C ALA A 60 -24.85 -0.58 56.28
N PRO A 61 -25.96 0.13 56.61
CA PRO A 61 -27.04 0.43 55.67
C PRO A 61 -26.59 1.34 54.51
N PRO A 62 -27.12 1.17 53.29
CA PRO A 62 -26.63 1.90 52.13
C PRO A 62 -27.15 3.35 52.12
N THR A 63 -26.23 4.29 51.88
CA THR A 63 -26.54 5.64 51.41
C THR A 63 -26.69 5.56 49.88
N GLY A 64 -27.80 6.08 49.36
CA GLY A 64 -28.15 5.98 47.94
C GLY A 64 -27.08 6.56 47.02
N THR A 65 -26.58 5.72 46.10
CA THR A 65 -25.77 6.13 44.96
C THR A 65 -26.54 5.72 43.70
N PRO A 66 -26.69 6.60 42.69
CA PRO A 66 -27.56 6.34 41.54
C PRO A 66 -27.00 5.23 40.66
N THR A 67 -27.87 4.26 40.34
CA THR A 67 -27.66 3.22 39.34
C THR A 67 -27.35 3.84 37.98
N PRO A 68 -26.36 3.35 37.21
CA PRO A 68 -26.21 3.77 35.82
C PRO A 68 -27.45 3.32 35.04
N THR A 69 -28.16 4.28 34.47
CA THR A 69 -29.27 4.04 33.54
C THR A 69 -28.76 3.22 32.36
N ILE A 70 -29.21 1.97 32.26
CA ILE A 70 -29.08 1.18 31.03
C ILE A 70 -29.92 1.91 29.98
N ILE A 71 -29.26 2.59 29.05
CA ILE A 71 -29.92 3.15 27.87
C ILE A 71 -30.47 1.95 27.08
N PRO A 72 -31.78 1.90 26.77
CA PRO A 72 -32.33 0.84 25.95
C PRO A 72 -31.59 0.84 24.60
N THR A 73 -31.00 -0.29 24.22
CA THR A 73 -30.66 -0.51 22.81
C THR A 73 -31.96 -0.37 22.04
N GLU A 74 -32.06 0.67 21.20
CA GLU A 74 -33.22 0.84 20.32
C GLU A 74 -33.37 -0.44 19.49
N THR A 75 -34.40 -1.22 19.81
CA THR A 75 -34.83 -2.33 18.96
C THR A 75 -35.19 -1.70 17.60
N PRO A 76 -34.62 -2.17 16.47
CA PRO A 76 -34.95 -1.63 15.16
C PRO A 76 -36.47 -1.64 14.99
N ASP A 77 -37.08 -0.49 14.66
CA ASP A 77 -38.51 -0.43 14.35
C ASP A 77 -38.75 -1.37 13.16
N PRO A 78 -39.50 -2.48 13.35
CA PRO A 78 -39.72 -3.47 12.30
C PRO A 78 -40.49 -2.92 11.09
N ASN A 79 -40.98 -1.68 11.17
CA ASN A 79 -41.72 -1.02 10.09
C ASN A 79 -40.89 -0.06 9.22
N ARG A 80 -39.59 0.15 9.50
CA ARG A 80 -38.75 1.00 8.65
C ARG A 80 -38.22 0.19 7.46
N THR A 81 -38.59 0.60 6.26
CA THR A 81 -38.07 0.02 5.01
C THR A 81 -36.77 0.75 4.63
N PRO A 82 -35.63 0.04 4.41
CA PRO A 82 -34.40 0.69 3.96
C PRO A 82 -34.62 1.43 2.63
N PRO A 83 -34.16 2.68 2.50
CA PRO A 83 -34.21 3.39 1.23
C PRO A 83 -33.27 2.71 0.21
N ALA A 84 -33.53 2.91 -1.08
CA ALA A 84 -32.58 2.51 -2.11
C ALA A 84 -31.32 3.39 -2.00
N LEU A 85 -30.14 2.77 -2.04
CA LEU A 85 -28.88 3.51 -2.06
C LEU A 85 -28.72 4.26 -3.39
N PRO A 86 -28.08 5.44 -3.37
CA PRO A 86 -27.72 6.16 -4.59
C PRO A 86 -26.78 5.33 -5.46
N GLY A 87 -26.77 5.64 -6.75
CA GLY A 87 -25.78 5.07 -7.67
C GLY A 87 -24.35 5.53 -7.37
N GLU A 88 -23.40 5.03 -8.14
CA GLU A 88 -22.03 5.53 -8.08
C GLU A 88 -21.95 6.96 -8.64
N PHE A 89 -21.10 7.80 -8.05
CA PHE A 89 -20.84 9.15 -8.54
C PHE A 89 -20.29 9.10 -9.97
N GLN A 90 -21.00 9.75 -10.90
CA GLN A 90 -20.61 9.89 -12.30
C GLN A 90 -20.22 11.34 -12.62
N THR A 91 -19.40 11.54 -13.64
CA THR A 91 -18.96 12.89 -14.03
C THR A 91 -18.60 12.99 -15.52
N ASP A 92 -18.88 14.15 -16.10
CA ASP A 92 -18.48 14.49 -17.48
C ASP A 92 -17.03 14.99 -17.58
N PHE A 93 -16.30 15.06 -16.46
CA PHE A 93 -14.88 15.42 -16.45
C PHE A 93 -13.96 14.28 -16.92
N LEU A 94 -14.45 13.03 -16.92
CA LEU A 94 -13.73 11.88 -17.45
C LEU A 94 -13.92 11.79 -18.97
N LYS A 95 -12.96 11.16 -19.65
CA LYS A 95 -13.12 10.87 -21.08
C LYS A 95 -14.18 9.77 -21.26
N PRO A 96 -14.96 9.80 -22.36
CA PRO A 96 -15.88 8.71 -22.67
C PRO A 96 -15.17 7.35 -22.65
N GLY A 97 -15.75 6.38 -21.95
CA GLY A 97 -15.16 5.04 -21.77
C GLY A 97 -14.28 4.90 -20.52
N ASP A 98 -13.87 6.00 -19.88
CA ASP A 98 -13.25 5.96 -18.56
C ASP A 98 -14.36 6.05 -17.51
N THR A 99 -14.70 4.90 -16.92
CA THR A 99 -15.79 4.78 -15.95
C THR A 99 -15.24 4.50 -14.55
N PRO A 100 -15.91 5.00 -13.51
CA PRO A 100 -15.56 4.66 -12.15
C PRO A 100 -15.71 3.17 -11.85
N HIS A 101 -14.74 2.62 -11.14
CA HIS A 101 -14.74 1.25 -10.64
C HIS A 101 -14.53 1.24 -9.13
N THR A 102 -15.40 0.51 -8.44
CA THR A 102 -15.33 0.27 -6.99
C THR A 102 -14.58 -1.04 -6.71
N TYR A 103 -14.00 -1.15 -5.51
CA TYR A 103 -13.25 -2.32 -5.05
C TYR A 103 -13.70 -2.85 -3.67
N ILE A 104 -14.60 -2.13 -2.99
CA ILE A 104 -15.27 -2.59 -1.77
C ILE A 104 -16.74 -2.89 -2.10
N GLN A 105 -17.13 -4.15 -1.97
CA GLN A 105 -18.48 -4.64 -2.31
C GLN A 105 -19.50 -4.42 -1.18
N ASP A 106 -19.05 -4.38 0.08
CA ASP A 106 -19.93 -4.18 1.23
C ASP A 106 -20.29 -2.70 1.39
N ALA A 107 -21.51 -2.35 0.97
CA ALA A 107 -22.05 -1.00 1.09
C ALA A 107 -22.04 -0.46 2.54
N CYS A 108 -22.26 -1.32 3.54
CA CYS A 108 -22.22 -0.90 4.94
C CYS A 108 -20.82 -0.45 5.37
N GLN A 109 -19.76 -1.13 4.90
CA GLN A 109 -18.38 -0.71 5.17
C GLN A 109 -18.04 0.60 4.47
N VAL A 110 -18.49 0.78 3.23
CA VAL A 110 -18.25 2.02 2.47
C VAL A 110 -18.94 3.20 3.13
N ILE A 111 -20.23 3.07 3.48
CA ILE A 111 -21.01 4.13 4.13
C ILE A 111 -20.42 4.46 5.51
N LYS A 112 -20.05 3.44 6.31
CA LYS A 112 -19.37 3.67 7.59
C LYS A 112 -18.08 4.46 7.41
N SER A 113 -17.24 4.02 6.47
CA SER A 113 -15.92 4.63 6.25
C SER A 113 -16.03 6.05 5.70
N ARG A 114 -17.03 6.33 4.87
CA ARG A 114 -17.29 7.65 4.27
C ARG A 114 -17.75 8.68 5.30
N TRP A 115 -18.61 8.27 6.24
CA TRP A 115 -19.23 9.17 7.22
C TRP A 115 -18.59 9.15 8.60
N ASP A 116 -17.60 8.27 8.85
CA ASP A 116 -16.76 8.35 10.03
C ASP A 116 -15.94 9.66 9.99
N PRO A 117 -16.11 10.58 10.96
CA PRO A 117 -15.43 11.86 10.95
C PRO A 117 -13.92 11.78 11.20
N ASN A 118 -13.42 10.60 11.61
CA ASN A 118 -11.98 10.33 11.75
C ASN A 118 -11.33 9.98 10.40
N ASN A 119 -12.11 9.70 9.37
CA ASN A 119 -11.65 9.37 8.03
C ASN A 119 -11.55 10.61 7.12
N SER A 120 -11.15 10.38 5.87
CA SER A 120 -11.15 11.41 4.83
C SER A 120 -12.58 11.77 4.42
N ALA A 121 -12.85 13.08 4.32
CA ALA A 121 -14.16 13.59 3.94
C ALA A 121 -14.50 13.24 2.47
N PRO A 122 -15.80 13.11 2.12
CA PRO A 122 -16.21 12.95 0.73
C PRO A 122 -15.61 14.03 -0.19
N GLY A 123 -15.19 13.63 -1.39
CA GLY A 123 -14.51 14.51 -2.34
C GLY A 123 -13.02 14.73 -2.05
N THR A 124 -12.45 14.01 -1.08
CA THR A 124 -10.99 13.89 -0.95
C THR A 124 -10.43 13.18 -2.18
N VAL A 125 -9.57 13.86 -2.93
CA VAL A 125 -9.02 13.41 -4.22
C VAL A 125 -7.51 13.26 -4.15
N VAL A 126 -7.00 12.24 -4.83
CA VAL A 126 -5.56 12.04 -5.04
C VAL A 126 -5.24 12.14 -6.52
N MET A 127 -4.20 12.91 -6.85
CA MET A 127 -3.62 13.01 -8.17
C MET A 127 -2.26 12.30 -8.19
N PRO A 128 -2.16 11.05 -8.68
CA PRO A 128 -0.87 10.42 -8.91
C PRO A 128 -0.18 11.00 -10.15
N ILE A 129 1.07 11.44 -10.03
CA ILE A 129 1.85 12.00 -11.14
C ILE A 129 3.12 11.17 -11.31
N MET A 130 3.39 10.77 -12.55
CA MET A 130 4.63 10.08 -12.91
C MET A 130 5.63 11.04 -13.56
N PHE A 131 6.87 10.98 -13.10
CA PHE A 131 8.02 11.70 -13.63
C PHE A 131 9.03 10.68 -14.14
N HIS A 132 9.65 10.94 -15.29
CA HIS A 132 10.77 10.12 -15.77
C HIS A 132 12.05 10.92 -15.78
N SER A 133 12.10 12.04 -16.50
CA SER A 133 13.33 12.83 -16.60
C SER A 133 13.04 14.32 -16.47
N ILE A 134 13.67 14.95 -15.47
CA ILE A 134 13.67 16.41 -15.34
C ILE A 134 15.01 16.89 -15.90
N THR A 135 14.97 17.74 -16.91
CA THR A 135 16.16 18.24 -17.62
C THR A 135 16.25 19.77 -17.54
N ASP A 136 17.46 20.30 -17.43
CA ASP A 136 17.77 21.73 -17.58
C ASP A 136 18.28 22.10 -18.99
N GLY A 137 18.39 21.10 -19.87
CA GLY A 137 18.73 21.24 -21.28
C GLY A 137 17.52 21.18 -22.21
N GLU A 138 17.77 20.92 -23.49
CA GLU A 138 16.69 20.75 -24.46
C GLU A 138 15.84 19.50 -24.15
N VAL A 139 14.52 19.66 -24.19
CA VAL A 139 13.57 18.54 -24.14
C VAL A 139 13.61 17.83 -25.49
N THR A 140 14.15 16.62 -25.50
CA THR A 140 14.38 15.84 -26.73
C THR A 140 13.58 14.54 -26.77
N HIS A 141 12.96 14.15 -25.65
CA HIS A 141 12.15 12.95 -25.54
C HIS A 141 10.80 13.26 -24.85
N ILE A 142 9.79 12.42 -25.11
CA ILE A 142 8.41 12.65 -24.63
C ILE A 142 8.26 12.48 -23.10
N ASP A 143 9.18 11.74 -22.49
CA ASP A 143 9.23 11.50 -21.04
C ASP A 143 10.11 12.53 -20.29
N GLN A 144 10.51 13.59 -20.98
CA GLN A 144 11.30 14.69 -20.42
C GLN A 144 10.42 15.91 -20.14
N ILE A 145 10.53 16.43 -18.94
CA ILE A 145 10.01 17.75 -18.55
C ILE A 145 11.18 18.70 -18.31
N HIS A 146 11.05 19.94 -18.79
CA HIS A 146 12.04 20.97 -18.49
C HIS A 146 11.93 21.41 -17.02
N VAL A 147 13.05 21.69 -16.36
CA VAL A 147 13.11 22.05 -14.93
C VAL A 147 12.22 23.25 -14.57
N THR A 148 12.05 24.21 -15.48
CA THR A 148 11.13 25.35 -15.25
C THR A 148 9.67 24.94 -15.24
N GLN A 149 9.26 24.00 -16.10
CA GLN A 149 7.90 23.47 -16.15
C GLN A 149 7.63 22.57 -14.94
N PHE A 150 8.61 21.75 -14.54
CA PHE A 150 8.55 20.99 -13.29
C PHE A 150 8.36 21.92 -12.09
N ASN A 151 9.18 22.97 -11.97
CA ASN A 151 9.06 23.93 -10.88
C ASN A 151 7.70 24.65 -10.89
N GLN A 152 7.18 24.96 -12.07
CA GLN A 152 5.84 25.52 -12.20
C GLN A 152 4.77 24.54 -11.70
N LEU A 153 4.80 23.27 -12.15
CA LEU A 153 3.88 22.23 -11.70
C LEU A 153 3.84 22.11 -10.18
N MET A 154 5.02 22.01 -9.55
CA MET A 154 5.12 21.87 -8.10
C MET A 154 4.54 23.08 -7.34
N ASN A 155 4.82 24.30 -7.82
CA ASN A 155 4.27 25.52 -7.25
C ASN A 155 2.76 25.66 -7.47
N ASP A 156 2.26 25.30 -8.66
CA ASP A 156 0.84 25.37 -8.99
C ASP A 156 0.03 24.37 -8.16
N LEU A 157 0.54 23.15 -7.94
CA LEU A 157 -0.05 22.19 -7.01
C LEU A 157 -0.19 22.80 -5.60
N ALA A 158 0.89 23.36 -5.05
CA ALA A 158 0.86 23.96 -3.71
C ALA A 158 -0.08 25.17 -3.63
N ASN A 159 -0.01 26.07 -4.61
CA ASN A 159 -0.87 27.27 -4.70
C ASN A 159 -2.36 26.91 -4.81
N GLN A 160 -2.68 25.77 -5.43
CA GLN A 160 -4.05 25.26 -5.52
C GLN A 160 -4.46 24.37 -4.34
N GLY A 161 -3.62 24.27 -3.31
CA GLY A 161 -3.89 23.61 -2.04
C GLY A 161 -3.72 22.10 -2.07
N PHE A 162 -2.98 21.54 -3.04
CA PHE A 162 -2.55 20.15 -2.99
C PHE A 162 -1.48 19.97 -1.92
N GLN A 163 -1.38 18.76 -1.37
CA GLN A 163 -0.30 18.35 -0.47
C GLN A 163 0.22 16.98 -0.89
N ALA A 164 1.54 16.80 -0.94
CA ALA A 164 2.11 15.51 -1.25
C ALA A 164 1.88 14.52 -0.10
N ILE A 165 1.47 13.30 -0.44
CA ILE A 165 1.30 12.19 0.49
C ILE A 165 2.28 11.05 0.19
N THR A 166 2.58 10.25 1.19
CA THR A 166 3.40 9.04 1.04
C THR A 166 2.61 7.90 0.41
N MET A 167 3.33 6.90 -0.14
CA MET A 167 2.70 5.68 -0.64
C MET A 167 1.90 4.95 0.45
N GLN A 168 2.39 4.96 1.69
CA GLN A 168 1.68 4.38 2.84
C GLN A 168 0.37 5.13 3.15
N GLN A 169 0.40 6.46 3.22
CA GLN A 169 -0.82 7.27 3.42
C GLN A 169 -1.82 7.05 2.29
N PHE A 170 -1.34 6.95 1.05
CA PHE A 170 -2.18 6.66 -0.10
C PHE A 170 -2.81 5.27 -0.01
N ALA A 171 -2.04 4.23 0.34
CA ALA A 171 -2.57 2.88 0.52
C ALA A 171 -3.62 2.81 1.64
N ASP A 172 -3.37 3.48 2.78
CA ASP A 172 -4.31 3.52 3.90
C ASP A 172 -5.58 4.33 3.55
N PHE A 173 -5.46 5.38 2.74
CA PHE A 173 -6.61 6.10 2.20
C PHE A 173 -7.44 5.22 1.28
N MET A 174 -6.81 4.56 0.29
CA MET A 174 -7.54 3.72 -0.65
C MET A 174 -8.19 2.51 0.04
N GLU A 175 -7.51 1.84 0.97
CA GLU A 175 -8.06 0.63 1.59
C GLU A 175 -9.05 0.90 2.73
N LYS A 176 -8.89 2.00 3.46
CA LYS A 176 -9.59 2.24 4.74
C LYS A 176 -10.22 3.63 4.87
N ASN A 177 -10.16 4.44 3.81
CA ASN A 177 -10.51 5.86 3.83
C ASN A 177 -9.74 6.65 4.90
N ALA A 178 -8.52 6.23 5.24
CA ALA A 178 -7.72 6.92 6.25
C ALA A 178 -7.54 8.40 5.90
N LYS A 179 -7.45 9.24 6.94
CA LYS A 179 -7.43 10.70 6.79
C LYS A 179 -6.17 11.18 6.05
N ILE A 180 -6.38 11.86 4.93
CA ILE A 180 -5.35 12.55 4.15
C ILE A 180 -5.82 13.98 3.83
N PRO A 181 -4.94 14.88 3.35
CA PRO A 181 -5.35 16.19 2.88
C PRO A 181 -6.41 16.08 1.76
N PRO A 182 -7.47 16.93 1.76
CA PRO A 182 -8.58 16.83 0.80
C PRO A 182 -8.17 16.91 -0.67
N ARG A 183 -7.06 17.60 -0.96
CA ARG A 183 -6.40 17.61 -2.27
C ARG A 183 -5.00 17.07 -2.06
N SER A 184 -4.79 15.83 -2.48
CA SER A 184 -3.52 15.15 -2.31
C SER A 184 -2.86 14.89 -3.66
N VAL A 185 -1.54 14.91 -3.69
CA VAL A 185 -0.74 14.50 -4.85
C VAL A 185 0.17 13.36 -4.41
N LEU A 186 0.32 12.36 -5.26
CA LEU A 186 1.30 11.29 -5.09
C LEU A 186 2.36 11.44 -6.17
N LEU A 187 3.56 11.86 -5.77
CA LEU A 187 4.67 12.11 -6.69
C LEU A 187 5.47 10.81 -6.86
N ILE A 188 5.55 10.30 -8.09
CA ILE A 188 6.23 9.04 -8.41
C ILE A 188 7.28 9.31 -9.48
N VAL A 189 8.54 9.08 -9.16
CA VAL A 189 9.65 9.12 -10.13
C VAL A 189 9.93 7.70 -10.57
N ASP A 190 9.77 7.44 -11.86
CA ASP A 190 10.08 6.16 -12.48
C ASP A 190 11.59 6.05 -12.76
N ASP A 191 12.06 4.81 -12.90
CA ASP A 191 13.45 4.37 -13.06
C ASP A 191 14.39 4.50 -11.85
N ARG A 192 15.54 3.84 -12.01
CA ARG A 192 16.70 3.89 -11.12
C ARG A 192 17.46 5.22 -11.30
N LYS A 193 17.31 6.17 -10.36
CA LYS A 193 17.97 7.49 -10.38
C LYS A 193 19.15 7.58 -9.41
N ARG A 194 20.03 8.56 -9.67
CA ARG A 194 21.11 8.94 -8.75
C ARG A 194 20.55 9.79 -7.59
N SER A 195 21.20 9.79 -6.43
CA SER A 195 20.74 10.61 -5.29
C SER A 195 20.66 12.11 -5.62
N ALA A 196 21.64 12.59 -6.40
CA ALA A 196 21.73 13.98 -6.86
C ALA A 196 20.47 14.46 -7.61
N TYR A 197 19.76 13.56 -8.29
CA TYR A 197 18.48 13.88 -8.95
C TYR A 197 17.43 14.31 -7.94
N PHE A 198 17.27 13.55 -6.86
CA PHE A 198 16.31 13.86 -5.79
C PHE A 198 16.73 15.05 -4.94
N GLU A 199 18.03 15.18 -4.66
CA GLU A 199 18.60 16.35 -3.96
C GLU A 199 18.35 17.65 -4.73
N THR A 200 18.47 17.62 -6.06
CA THR A 200 18.27 18.81 -6.90
C THR A 200 16.79 19.15 -7.07
N HIS A 201 15.95 18.16 -7.37
CA HIS A 201 14.58 18.42 -7.83
C HIS A 201 13.51 18.31 -6.73
N PHE A 202 13.69 17.45 -5.72
CA PHE A 202 12.64 17.16 -4.75
C PHE A 202 12.94 17.66 -3.34
N LYS A 203 14.22 17.65 -2.94
CA LYS A 203 14.63 18.13 -1.61
C LYS A 203 14.18 19.57 -1.29
N PRO A 204 14.19 20.55 -2.22
CA PRO A 204 13.69 21.89 -1.91
C PRO A 204 12.20 21.91 -1.47
N TYR A 205 11.38 21.03 -2.05
CA TYR A 205 9.95 20.92 -1.71
C TYR A 205 9.74 20.13 -0.42
N PHE A 206 10.59 19.16 -0.13
CA PHE A 206 10.64 18.52 1.18
C PHE A 206 11.00 19.52 2.28
N ASP A 207 12.06 20.31 2.08
CA ASP A 207 12.51 21.29 3.07
C ASP A 207 11.49 22.42 3.29
N SER A 208 10.74 22.79 2.25
CA SER A 208 9.73 23.87 2.32
C SER A 208 8.39 23.41 2.86
N TRP A 209 7.91 22.23 2.45
CA TRP A 209 6.52 21.77 2.69
C TRP A 209 6.42 20.37 3.30
N GLY A 210 7.54 19.70 3.55
CA GLY A 210 7.56 18.30 3.99
C GLY A 210 7.13 17.31 2.91
N TRP A 211 7.06 17.74 1.64
CA TRP A 211 6.61 16.88 0.54
C TRP A 211 7.62 15.79 0.25
N LYS A 212 7.15 14.55 0.31
CA LYS A 212 7.95 13.36 0.00
C LYS A 212 7.67 12.89 -1.42
N VAL A 213 8.62 12.16 -1.99
CA VAL A 213 8.52 11.58 -3.33
C VAL A 213 8.72 10.07 -3.27
N THR A 214 7.97 9.33 -4.08
CA THR A 214 8.18 7.90 -4.28
C THR A 214 9.14 7.70 -5.44
N ASN A 215 10.12 6.81 -5.32
CA ASN A 215 10.88 6.32 -6.47
C ASN A 215 10.45 4.90 -6.81
N ALA A 216 9.93 4.68 -8.01
CA ALA A 216 9.72 3.35 -8.57
C ALA A 216 11.08 2.78 -9.01
N TRP A 217 11.70 2.01 -8.11
CA TRP A 217 13.08 1.56 -8.24
C TRP A 217 13.21 0.29 -9.08
N ILE A 218 14.12 0.32 -10.05
CA ILE A 218 14.50 -0.85 -10.85
C ILE A 218 15.55 -1.66 -10.08
N SER A 219 15.19 -2.88 -9.67
CA SER A 219 16.01 -3.77 -8.86
C SER A 219 16.95 -4.66 -9.70
N ALA A 220 17.48 -4.13 -10.81
CA ALA A 220 18.30 -4.90 -11.74
C ALA A 220 19.53 -5.51 -11.05
N VAL A 221 19.85 -6.75 -11.42
CA VAL A 221 20.96 -7.53 -10.84
C VAL A 221 22.33 -6.88 -11.05
N ASP A 222 22.44 -6.01 -12.05
CA ASP A 222 23.65 -5.27 -12.40
C ASP A 222 23.77 -3.91 -11.67
N THR A 223 22.84 -3.60 -10.77
CA THR A 223 22.88 -2.34 -10.00
C THR A 223 24.19 -2.24 -9.22
N PRO A 224 25.04 -1.24 -9.49
CA PRO A 224 26.33 -1.15 -8.83
C PRO A 224 26.18 -0.73 -7.36
N ASP A 225 27.05 -1.24 -6.50
CA ASP A 225 26.98 -1.02 -5.03
C ASP A 225 26.92 0.46 -4.64
N TYR A 226 27.63 1.34 -5.34
CA TYR A 226 27.59 2.78 -5.05
C TYR A 226 26.18 3.35 -5.18
N LEU A 227 25.37 2.82 -6.11
CA LEU A 227 24.05 3.33 -6.44
C LEU A 227 23.01 2.90 -5.38
N TRP A 228 23.18 1.68 -4.85
CA TRP A 228 22.46 1.25 -3.66
C TRP A 228 22.81 2.12 -2.45
N GLN A 229 24.10 2.38 -2.21
CA GLN A 229 24.57 3.14 -1.04
C GLN A 229 24.08 4.59 -1.01
N GLU A 230 24.08 5.29 -2.15
CA GLU A 230 23.57 6.65 -2.20
C GLU A 230 22.04 6.71 -2.00
N ASN A 231 21.28 5.73 -2.51
CA ASN A 231 19.83 5.68 -2.31
C ASN A 231 19.41 5.18 -0.92
N GLN A 232 20.24 4.34 -0.27
CA GLN A 232 20.13 4.06 1.17
C GLN A 232 20.20 5.34 2.01
N SER A 233 21.05 6.29 1.61
CA SER A 233 21.17 7.58 2.30
C SER A 233 19.90 8.43 2.11
N LEU A 234 19.22 8.32 0.97
CA LEU A 234 17.93 8.98 0.72
C LEU A 234 16.79 8.40 1.56
N GLU A 235 16.73 7.07 1.69
CA GLU A 235 15.79 6.40 2.61
C GLU A 235 16.02 6.85 4.06
N ALA A 236 17.28 6.90 4.50
CA ALA A 236 17.63 7.37 5.84
C ALA A 236 17.28 8.86 6.05
N ALA A 237 17.37 9.69 5.00
CA ALA A 237 16.93 11.09 5.04
C ALA A 237 15.39 11.23 5.08
N GLY A 238 14.65 10.21 4.66
CA GLY A 238 13.22 10.06 4.89
C GLY A 238 12.29 10.86 3.96
N TYR A 239 12.82 11.46 2.88
CA TYR A 239 12.03 12.21 1.89
C TYR A 239 11.85 11.49 0.55
N VAL A 240 12.58 10.39 0.32
CA VAL A 240 12.40 9.49 -0.83
C VAL A 240 11.96 8.13 -0.32
N ASP A 241 10.87 7.61 -0.88
CA ASP A 241 10.29 6.30 -0.57
C ASP A 241 10.44 5.37 -1.78
N HIS A 242 11.37 4.40 -1.74
CA HIS A 242 11.55 3.44 -2.83
C HIS A 242 10.45 2.36 -2.83
N GLN A 243 9.79 2.19 -3.96
CA GLN A 243 8.80 1.16 -4.25
C GLN A 243 9.27 0.34 -5.46
N ALA A 244 8.57 -0.74 -5.80
CA ALA A 244 9.06 -1.68 -6.81
C ALA A 244 8.74 -1.25 -8.24
N HIS A 245 9.72 -1.40 -9.14
CA HIS A 245 9.58 -1.19 -10.59
C HIS A 245 10.25 -2.31 -11.41
N GLY A 246 10.07 -3.55 -10.94
CA GLY A 246 10.64 -4.74 -11.56
C GLY A 246 12.14 -4.92 -11.34
N VAL A 247 12.71 -5.87 -12.08
CA VAL A 247 14.13 -6.25 -12.06
C VAL A 247 14.73 -6.02 -13.44
N VAL A 248 14.16 -6.62 -14.49
CA VAL A 248 14.59 -6.44 -15.88
C VAL A 248 14.09 -5.12 -16.45
N HIS A 249 12.88 -4.68 -16.05
CA HIS A 249 12.24 -3.40 -16.39
C HIS A 249 11.91 -3.17 -17.88
N ASN A 250 12.87 -3.39 -18.78
CA ASN A 250 12.75 -3.12 -20.21
C ASN A 250 11.91 -4.14 -20.98
N GLU A 251 11.39 -5.16 -20.30
CA GLU A 251 10.48 -6.16 -20.84
C GLU A 251 9.13 -6.08 -20.09
N PRO A 252 8.18 -5.24 -20.55
CA PRO A 252 6.88 -5.11 -19.92
C PRO A 252 6.14 -6.44 -19.85
N VAL A 253 5.42 -6.67 -18.75
CA VAL A 253 4.58 -7.86 -18.62
C VAL A 253 3.41 -7.77 -19.61
N GLY A 254 3.21 -8.83 -20.39
CA GLY A 254 2.15 -8.95 -21.37
C GLY A 254 1.43 -10.30 -21.29
N GLU A 255 0.44 -10.49 -22.15
CA GLU A 255 -0.44 -11.68 -22.17
C GLU A 255 0.34 -13.01 -22.21
N TYR A 256 1.47 -13.03 -22.91
CA TYR A 256 2.30 -14.22 -23.12
C TYR A 256 3.53 -14.28 -22.22
N SER A 257 3.68 -13.36 -21.25
CA SER A 257 4.79 -13.39 -20.32
C SER A 257 4.75 -14.68 -19.48
N PRO A 258 5.85 -15.45 -19.43
CA PRO A 258 5.94 -16.63 -18.59
C PRO A 258 5.72 -16.31 -17.10
N GLU A 259 5.06 -17.21 -16.37
CA GLU A 259 4.77 -16.99 -14.95
C GLU A 259 6.03 -16.85 -14.10
N ASP A 260 7.08 -17.61 -14.40
CA ASP A 260 8.38 -17.53 -13.74
C ASP A 260 9.05 -16.17 -13.95
N TYR A 261 8.93 -15.60 -15.16
CA TYR A 261 9.37 -14.23 -15.43
C TYR A 261 8.60 -13.22 -14.56
N ILE A 262 7.26 -13.27 -14.56
CA ILE A 262 6.42 -12.36 -13.75
C ILE A 262 6.79 -12.46 -12.26
N ARG A 263 6.99 -13.67 -11.76
CA ARG A 263 7.42 -13.91 -10.38
C ARG A 263 8.81 -13.34 -10.12
N SER A 264 9.76 -13.51 -11.04
CA SER A 264 11.10 -12.94 -10.88
C SER A 264 11.10 -11.41 -10.82
N GLU A 265 10.26 -10.74 -11.61
CA GLU A 265 10.11 -9.28 -11.57
C GLU A 265 9.53 -8.81 -10.24
N LEU A 266 8.46 -9.46 -9.76
CA LEU A 266 7.72 -9.06 -8.56
C LEU A 266 8.49 -9.39 -7.28
N PHE A 267 8.90 -10.65 -7.10
CA PHE A 267 9.58 -11.12 -5.89
C PHE A 267 11.04 -10.68 -5.85
N GLY A 268 11.73 -10.64 -6.99
CA GLY A 268 13.11 -10.15 -7.05
C GLY A 268 13.22 -8.68 -6.64
N SER A 269 12.23 -7.85 -6.99
CA SER A 269 12.20 -6.45 -6.55
C SER A 269 11.96 -6.33 -5.04
N ILE A 270 11.09 -7.16 -4.46
CA ILE A 270 10.91 -7.27 -3.00
C ILE A 270 12.22 -7.65 -2.33
N GLU A 271 12.89 -8.72 -2.77
CA GLU A 271 14.12 -9.21 -2.15
C GLU A 271 15.22 -8.15 -2.16
N ALA A 272 15.38 -7.45 -3.28
CA ALA A 272 16.38 -6.39 -3.41
C ALA A 272 16.05 -5.19 -2.50
N ILE A 273 14.80 -4.70 -2.52
CA ILE A 273 14.39 -3.55 -1.70
C ILE A 273 14.46 -3.89 -0.20
N GLU A 274 14.07 -5.09 0.22
CA GLU A 274 14.21 -5.53 1.62
C GLU A 274 15.68 -5.59 2.04
N LYS A 275 16.53 -6.16 1.19
CA LYS A 275 17.97 -6.27 1.47
C LYS A 275 18.66 -4.92 1.59
N TYR A 276 18.38 -4.00 0.65
CA TYR A 276 19.13 -2.74 0.57
C TYR A 276 18.46 -1.61 1.35
N TYR A 277 17.14 -1.52 1.39
CA TYR A 277 16.43 -0.41 2.04
C TYR A 277 15.76 -0.79 3.36
N GLY A 278 15.84 -2.06 3.78
CA GLY A 278 15.39 -2.51 5.10
C GLY A 278 13.87 -2.43 5.29
N LYS A 279 13.11 -2.36 4.19
CA LYS A 279 11.65 -2.30 4.18
C LYS A 279 11.10 -3.16 3.05
N ARG A 280 9.84 -3.59 3.18
CA ARG A 280 9.12 -4.28 2.12
C ARG A 280 8.37 -3.24 1.26
N PRO A 281 8.52 -3.24 -0.08
CA PRO A 281 7.71 -2.37 -0.92
C PRO A 281 6.24 -2.81 -0.87
N ILE A 282 5.32 -1.85 -0.88
CA ILE A 282 3.87 -2.10 -0.86
C ILE A 282 3.21 -1.75 -2.20
N ALA A 283 3.90 -1.02 -3.06
CA ALA A 283 3.43 -0.67 -4.38
C ALA A 283 4.34 -1.25 -5.46
N TYR A 284 3.72 -1.68 -6.55
CA TYR A 284 4.40 -2.09 -7.77
C TYR A 284 3.99 -1.16 -8.92
N ILE A 285 4.95 -0.47 -9.51
CA ILE A 285 4.69 0.38 -10.68
C ILE A 285 5.00 -0.48 -11.90
N TRP A 286 4.03 -0.71 -12.77
CA TRP A 286 4.18 -1.61 -13.92
C TRP A 286 5.16 -1.04 -14.95
N PRO A 287 6.34 -1.67 -15.18
CA PRO A 287 7.31 -1.18 -16.17
C PRO A 287 6.69 -1.10 -17.57
N GLY A 288 6.87 0.04 -18.23
CA GLY A 288 6.26 0.32 -19.54
C GLY A 288 4.72 0.26 -19.57
N GLY A 289 4.06 0.23 -18.40
CA GLY A 289 2.61 0.10 -18.29
C GLY A 289 2.04 -1.28 -18.63
N GLY A 290 2.89 -2.29 -18.80
CA GLY A 290 2.45 -3.65 -19.10
C GLY A 290 1.94 -4.37 -17.86
N PHE A 291 0.69 -4.82 -17.91
CA PHE A 291 0.06 -5.60 -16.84
C PHE A 291 -0.89 -6.65 -17.43
N THR A 292 -1.15 -7.70 -16.67
CA THR A 292 -2.16 -8.71 -16.98
C THR A 292 -2.89 -9.13 -15.72
N LYS A 293 -4.04 -9.80 -15.86
CA LYS A 293 -4.78 -10.32 -14.71
C LYS A 293 -3.91 -11.27 -13.89
N LYS A 294 -3.19 -12.17 -14.56
CA LYS A 294 -2.26 -13.10 -13.91
C LYS A 294 -1.15 -12.37 -13.14
N ALA A 295 -0.61 -11.29 -13.70
CA ALA A 295 0.41 -10.49 -13.02
C ALA A 295 -0.12 -9.78 -11.78
N ALA A 296 -1.32 -9.22 -11.84
CA ALA A 296 -1.98 -8.61 -10.69
C ALA A 296 -2.26 -9.64 -9.57
N GLU A 297 -2.72 -10.85 -9.94
CA GLU A 297 -2.90 -11.97 -8.99
C GLU A 297 -1.58 -12.32 -8.28
N ILE A 298 -0.48 -12.46 -9.03
CA ILE A 298 0.84 -12.76 -8.45
C ILE A 298 1.35 -11.59 -7.59
N ALA A 299 1.07 -10.34 -7.99
CA ALA A 299 1.44 -9.18 -7.20
C ALA A 299 0.73 -9.18 -5.83
N ARG A 300 -0.55 -9.57 -5.80
CA ARG A 300 -1.30 -9.80 -4.55
C ARG A 300 -0.71 -10.93 -3.72
N GLU A 301 -0.37 -12.07 -4.34
CA GLU A 301 0.31 -13.18 -3.66
C GLU A 301 1.64 -12.74 -3.04
N ALA A 302 2.38 -11.86 -3.71
CA ALA A 302 3.62 -11.27 -3.21
C ALA A 302 3.40 -10.24 -2.09
N GLY A 303 2.16 -9.82 -1.83
CA GLY A 303 1.80 -8.88 -0.78
C GLY A 303 1.86 -7.41 -1.19
N TYR A 304 1.91 -7.11 -2.50
CA TYR A 304 1.71 -5.73 -2.96
C TYR A 304 0.26 -5.30 -2.69
N ARG A 305 0.12 -4.07 -2.19
CA ARG A 305 -1.14 -3.43 -1.87
C ARG A 305 -1.68 -2.61 -3.04
N LEU A 306 -0.76 -2.02 -3.81
CA LEU A 306 -1.07 -1.10 -4.90
C LEU A 306 -0.29 -1.42 -6.16
N GLY A 307 -0.91 -1.17 -7.31
CA GLY A 307 -0.29 -1.26 -8.62
C GLY A 307 -0.61 -0.04 -9.47
N PHE A 308 0.36 0.49 -10.22
CA PHE A 308 0.19 1.71 -11.03
C PHE A 308 0.51 1.49 -12.50
N THR A 309 -0.38 1.94 -13.38
CA THR A 309 -0.21 1.88 -14.84
C THR A 309 0.39 3.18 -15.38
N ILE A 310 0.56 3.29 -16.70
CA ILE A 310 0.92 4.55 -17.37
C ILE A 310 -0.29 5.31 -17.93
N ASN A 311 -1.51 4.83 -17.67
CA ASN A 311 -2.72 5.38 -18.29
C ASN A 311 -3.24 6.59 -17.48
N PRO A 312 -3.32 7.80 -18.07
CA PRO A 312 -3.86 8.98 -17.41
C PRO A 312 -5.40 9.02 -17.50
N ARG A 313 -6.07 8.14 -16.73
CA ARG A 313 -7.56 8.07 -16.69
C ARG A 313 -8.22 9.13 -15.81
N GLY A 314 -7.49 9.73 -14.87
CA GLY A 314 -8.06 10.70 -13.94
C GLY A 314 -7.44 10.65 -12.53
N PRO A 315 -7.95 11.46 -11.57
CA PRO A 315 -7.60 11.30 -10.17
C PRO A 315 -8.33 10.09 -9.59
N VAL A 316 -7.96 9.69 -8.38
CA VAL A 316 -8.64 8.62 -7.63
C VAL A 316 -9.25 9.15 -6.34
N MET A 317 -10.28 8.48 -5.86
CA MET A 317 -10.91 8.72 -4.56
C MET A 317 -11.13 7.38 -3.84
N PHE A 318 -11.46 7.43 -2.55
CA PHE A 318 -11.79 6.23 -1.80
C PHE A 318 -12.95 5.47 -2.45
N ASN A 319 -12.73 4.18 -2.72
CA ASN A 319 -13.63 3.28 -3.44
C ASN A 319 -14.11 3.80 -4.81
N TRP A 320 -13.30 4.58 -5.53
CA TRP A 320 -13.65 5.12 -6.85
C TRP A 320 -12.36 5.32 -7.67
N VAL A 321 -12.18 4.51 -8.72
CA VAL A 321 -11.02 4.58 -9.62
C VAL A 321 -11.49 4.66 -11.07
N PRO A 322 -11.11 5.68 -11.85
CA PRO A 322 -11.49 5.75 -13.25
C PRO A 322 -10.64 4.76 -14.07
N LEU A 323 -11.29 3.80 -14.72
CA LEU A 323 -10.68 2.74 -15.54
C LEU A 323 -11.46 2.56 -16.84
N ALA A 324 -10.93 1.83 -17.81
CA ALA A 324 -11.67 1.44 -19.01
C ALA A 324 -11.87 -0.07 -19.12
N ASP A 325 -13.06 -0.50 -19.55
CA ASP A 325 -13.41 -1.91 -19.79
C ASP A 325 -13.02 -2.40 -21.20
N ALA A 326 -12.83 -1.47 -22.13
CA ALA A 326 -12.58 -1.74 -23.53
C ALA A 326 -11.52 -0.81 -24.11
N SER A 327 -10.89 -1.25 -25.20
CA SER A 327 -9.93 -0.43 -25.94
C SER A 327 -10.60 0.82 -26.50
N ASP A 328 -9.91 1.95 -26.41
CA ASP A 328 -10.35 3.22 -26.96
C ASP A 328 -9.59 3.50 -28.27
N PRO A 329 -10.27 3.52 -29.45
CA PRO A 329 -9.62 3.83 -30.71
C PRO A 329 -8.95 5.20 -30.77
N ALA A 330 -9.38 6.17 -29.94
CA ALA A 330 -8.74 7.48 -29.82
C ALA A 330 -7.49 7.46 -28.92
N ARG A 331 -7.34 6.43 -28.07
CA ARG A 331 -6.20 6.23 -27.17
C ARG A 331 -5.71 4.77 -27.26
N PRO A 332 -5.25 4.32 -28.44
CA PRO A 332 -4.99 2.91 -28.72
C PRO A 332 -3.82 2.32 -27.92
N SER A 333 -2.97 3.15 -27.32
CA SER A 333 -1.88 2.71 -26.45
C SER A 333 -2.34 2.35 -25.04
N TYR A 334 -3.56 2.72 -24.62
CA TYR A 334 -4.02 2.50 -23.26
C TYR A 334 -4.64 1.12 -23.13
N ILE A 335 -3.96 0.24 -22.39
CA ILE A 335 -4.46 -1.10 -22.08
C ILE A 335 -5.71 -0.98 -21.18
N PRO A 336 -6.84 -1.62 -21.50
CA PRO A 336 -8.03 -1.61 -20.64
C PRO A 336 -7.76 -2.29 -19.30
N GLU A 337 -8.12 -1.62 -18.21
CA GLU A 337 -7.84 -2.05 -16.84
C GLU A 337 -9.00 -2.84 -16.22
N GLY A 338 -10.24 -2.63 -16.67
CA GLY A 338 -11.45 -3.19 -16.04
C GLY A 338 -11.44 -4.72 -15.96
N GLN A 339 -10.83 -5.39 -16.95
CA GLN A 339 -10.74 -6.85 -17.00
C GLN A 339 -9.85 -7.46 -15.90
N ILE A 340 -8.99 -6.65 -15.27
CA ILE A 340 -8.14 -7.10 -14.17
C ILE A 340 -8.97 -7.43 -12.93
N ASN A 341 -10.13 -6.79 -12.75
CA ASN A 341 -11.02 -6.95 -11.59
C ASN A 341 -10.33 -6.68 -10.24
N ASP A 342 -9.30 -5.83 -10.24
CA ASP A 342 -8.63 -5.33 -9.04
C ASP A 342 -8.19 -3.87 -9.27
N PRO A 343 -9.08 -2.89 -9.09
CA PRO A 343 -8.78 -1.48 -9.37
C PRO A 343 -7.54 -0.94 -8.65
N LEU A 344 -7.22 -1.48 -7.47
CA LEU A 344 -6.05 -1.06 -6.70
C LEU A 344 -4.72 -1.56 -7.30
N MET A 345 -4.75 -2.54 -8.22
CA MET A 345 -3.57 -3.03 -8.94
C MET A 345 -3.31 -2.32 -10.27
N VAL A 346 -4.20 -1.42 -10.70
CA VAL A 346 -4.15 -0.76 -12.01
C VAL A 346 -4.49 0.73 -11.91
N LEU A 347 -3.95 1.39 -10.90
CA LEU A 347 -4.21 2.79 -10.62
C LEU A 347 -3.66 3.70 -11.72
N PRO A 348 -4.44 4.69 -12.18
CA PRO A 348 -4.01 5.62 -13.20
C PRO A 348 -2.99 6.63 -12.65
N ARG A 349 -2.21 7.22 -13.57
CA ARG A 349 -1.23 8.26 -13.26
C ARG A 349 -1.20 9.30 -14.38
N TYR A 350 -1.07 10.57 -14.01
CA TYR A 350 -0.82 11.68 -14.94
C TYR A 350 0.64 11.71 -15.37
N TRP A 351 0.90 12.18 -16.58
CA TRP A 351 2.26 12.52 -16.99
C TRP A 351 2.64 13.87 -16.41
N ASP A 352 3.87 14.01 -15.94
CA ASP A 352 4.39 15.30 -15.46
C ASP A 352 4.24 16.43 -16.49
N THR A 353 4.43 16.13 -17.77
CA THR A 353 4.31 17.08 -18.89
C THR A 353 2.90 17.62 -19.11
N ASP A 354 1.84 16.91 -18.69
CA ASP A 354 0.45 17.34 -18.85
C ASP A 354 -0.30 17.60 -17.53
N ALA A 355 0.26 17.19 -16.39
CA ALA A 355 -0.37 17.30 -15.08
C ALA A 355 -0.86 18.73 -14.75
N VAL A 356 -0.10 19.77 -15.13
CA VAL A 356 -0.49 21.17 -14.89
C VAL A 356 -1.88 21.49 -15.47
N ALA A 357 -2.18 20.97 -16.66
CA ALA A 357 -3.45 21.22 -17.34
C ALA A 357 -4.65 20.54 -16.64
N HIS A 358 -4.40 19.58 -15.76
CA HIS A 358 -5.43 18.80 -15.09
C HIS A 358 -5.71 19.23 -13.64
N ILE A 359 -4.89 20.12 -13.05
CA ILE A 359 -5.05 20.57 -11.66
C ILE A 359 -6.48 21.09 -11.40
N ASP A 360 -7.01 21.94 -12.27
CA ASP A 360 -8.35 22.50 -12.11
C ASP A 360 -9.45 21.46 -12.31
N THR A 361 -9.29 20.54 -13.25
CA THR A 361 -10.23 19.42 -13.45
C THR A 361 -10.30 18.54 -12.21
N VAL A 362 -9.15 18.18 -11.62
CA VAL A 362 -9.10 17.36 -10.39
C VAL A 362 -9.81 18.06 -9.23
N ARG A 363 -9.61 19.38 -9.07
CA ARG A 363 -10.29 20.18 -8.04
C ARG A 363 -11.80 20.20 -8.22
N GLN A 364 -12.26 20.38 -9.46
CA GLN A 364 -13.69 20.41 -9.78
C GLN A 364 -14.33 19.05 -9.57
N LEU A 365 -13.63 17.96 -9.92
CA LEU A 365 -14.09 16.60 -9.70
C LEU A 365 -14.27 16.30 -8.19
N GLY A 366 -13.28 16.63 -7.36
CA GLY A 366 -13.40 16.48 -5.90
C GLY A 366 -14.56 17.30 -5.31
N LYS A 367 -14.78 18.54 -5.80
CA LYS A 367 -15.91 19.37 -5.39
C LYS A 367 -17.26 18.75 -5.80
N ALA A 368 -17.36 18.23 -7.01
CA ALA A 368 -18.57 17.58 -7.51
C ALA A 368 -18.89 16.30 -6.73
N ALA A 369 -17.87 15.48 -6.43
CA ALA A 369 -18.01 14.28 -5.62
C ALA A 369 -18.46 14.61 -4.19
N ALA A 370 -17.90 15.65 -3.57
CA ALA A 370 -18.34 16.13 -2.26
C ALA A 370 -19.81 16.58 -2.26
N ALA A 371 -20.22 17.34 -3.29
CA ALA A 371 -21.60 17.80 -3.42
C ALA A 371 -22.57 16.63 -3.61
N TYR A 372 -22.22 15.67 -4.46
CA TYR A 372 -22.99 14.44 -4.68
C TYR A 372 -23.17 13.64 -3.37
N ALA A 373 -22.08 13.43 -2.62
CA ALA A 373 -22.16 12.73 -1.35
C ALA A 373 -23.04 13.49 -0.34
N GLN A 374 -22.94 14.82 -0.29
CA GLN A 374 -23.74 15.64 0.61
C GLN A 374 -25.24 15.60 0.28
N GLU A 375 -25.60 15.59 -1.00
CA GLU A 375 -26.99 15.45 -1.46
C GLU A 375 -27.60 14.10 -1.04
N ASN A 376 -26.79 13.04 -1.02
CA ASN A 376 -27.23 11.68 -0.70
C ASN A 376 -27.01 11.25 0.76
N MET A 377 -26.38 12.12 1.58
CA MET A 377 -25.97 11.80 2.95
C MET A 377 -27.12 11.26 3.80
N GLN A 378 -28.29 11.91 3.76
CA GLN A 378 -29.42 11.51 4.59
C GLN A 378 -29.93 10.10 4.23
N THR A 379 -30.00 9.79 2.93
CA THR A 379 -30.39 8.48 2.42
C THR A 379 -29.43 7.39 2.88
N GLU A 380 -28.12 7.65 2.79
CA GLU A 380 -27.10 6.69 3.20
C GLU A 380 -27.08 6.46 4.72
N LEU A 381 -27.23 7.52 5.52
CA LEU A 381 -27.30 7.40 6.98
C LEU A 381 -28.57 6.67 7.43
N GLU A 382 -29.70 6.89 6.76
CA GLU A 382 -30.92 6.14 7.02
C GLU A 382 -30.78 4.66 6.67
N TYR A 383 -30.21 4.34 5.50
CA TYR A 383 -29.88 2.97 5.14
C TYR A 383 -28.95 2.33 6.18
N TYR A 384 -27.90 3.04 6.60
CA TYR A 384 -26.95 2.56 7.59
C TYR A 384 -27.62 2.24 8.92
N ASP A 385 -28.48 3.13 9.42
CA ASP A 385 -29.15 2.96 10.70
C ASP A 385 -30.09 1.73 10.70
N ILE A 386 -30.77 1.45 9.58
CA ILE A 386 -31.68 0.30 9.46
C ILE A 386 -30.92 -1.01 9.19
N VAL A 387 -29.97 -1.00 8.25
CA VAL A 387 -29.35 -2.22 7.70
C VAL A 387 -28.02 -2.54 8.37
N CYS A 388 -27.19 -1.53 8.62
CA CYS A 388 -25.77 -1.72 8.90
C CYS A 388 -25.43 -1.64 10.40
N LYS A 389 -26.04 -0.69 11.12
CA LYS A 389 -25.79 -0.40 12.53
C LYS A 389 -25.96 -1.61 13.46
N PRO A 390 -26.92 -2.53 13.27
CA PRO A 390 -27.04 -3.71 14.12
C PRO A 390 -25.80 -4.63 14.09
N THR A 391 -25.09 -4.67 12.95
CA THR A 391 -23.93 -5.55 12.75
C THR A 391 -22.61 -4.82 12.97
N LEU A 392 -22.50 -3.59 12.46
CA LEU A 392 -21.24 -2.83 12.47
C LEU A 392 -21.14 -1.82 13.62
N GLY A 393 -22.20 -1.66 14.41
CA GLY A 393 -22.31 -0.62 15.43
C GLY A 393 -22.54 0.78 14.86
N PRO A 394 -22.64 1.80 15.72
CA PRO A 394 -22.84 3.18 15.28
C PRO A 394 -21.62 3.71 14.50
N ILE A 395 -21.85 4.67 13.61
CA ILE A 395 -20.78 5.49 13.03
C ILE A 395 -20.23 6.38 14.16
N PRO A 396 -18.89 6.48 14.33
CA PRO A 396 -18.31 7.34 15.35
C PRO A 396 -18.73 8.80 15.21
N THR A 397 -18.79 9.52 16.32
CA THR A 397 -19.00 10.97 16.37
C THR A 397 -17.77 11.64 16.97
N LEU A 398 -17.44 12.86 16.52
CA LEU A 398 -16.38 13.63 17.19
C LEU A 398 -16.86 14.02 18.59
N PRO A 399 -15.97 13.98 19.60
CA PRO A 399 -16.30 14.53 20.90
C PRO A 399 -16.66 16.01 20.75
N PRO A 400 -17.56 16.55 21.60
CA PRO A 400 -17.86 17.98 21.61
C PRO A 400 -16.56 18.78 21.71
N GLN A 401 -16.32 19.71 20.79
CA GLN A 401 -15.18 20.62 20.90
C GLN A 401 -15.35 21.41 22.21
N GLN A 402 -14.41 21.24 23.14
CA GLN A 402 -14.35 22.00 24.40
C GLN A 402 -13.85 23.42 24.19
#